data_AF-A0A1Z1VUH7-F1
#
_entry.id   AF-A0A1Z1VUH7-F1
#
_cell.length_a   1.000
_cell.length_b   1.000
_cell.length_c   1.000
_cell.angle_alpha   90.00
_cell.angle_beta   90.00
_cell.angle_gamma   90.00
#
_symmetry.space_group_name_H-M   'P 1'
#
loop_
_entity.id
_entity.type
_entity.pdbx_description
1 polymer ?
#
loop_
_entity_poly.entity_id
_entity_poly.type
_entity_poly.pdbx_seq_one_letter_code
_entity_poly.pdbx_strand_id
1 'polypeptide(L)' 'ILAYVTYLGHKMERHFDQEKYVHYPYLTVRNKPLPWGDGNHSLFHNPEKNYVPGVGFEKKQEKHH' A
#
# COMPACT_ATOMS: atom_id res chain seq x y z
N ILE A 1 -28.05 -7.62 6.18
CA ILE A 1 -27.77 -7.57 4.73
C ILE A 1 -26.53 -6.74 4.43
N LEU A 2 -26.47 -5.45 4.81
CA LEU A 2 -25.30 -4.58 4.55
C LEU A 2 -23.97 -5.15 5.09
N ALA A 3 -23.91 -5.52 6.39
CA ALA A 3 -22.70 -6.07 7.00
C ALA A 3 -22.21 -7.35 6.30
N TYR A 4 -23.13 -8.20 5.82
CA TYR A 4 -22.80 -9.43 5.10
C TYR A 4 -22.23 -9.14 3.71
N VAL A 5 -22.81 -8.18 2.98
CA VAL A 5 -22.31 -7.75 1.67
C VAL A 5 -20.93 -7.09 1.79
N THR A 6 -20.71 -6.24 2.80
CA THR A 6 -19.40 -5.63 3.06
C THR A 6 -18.35 -6.69 3.41
N TYR A 7 -18.71 -7.68 4.23
CA TYR A 7 -17.81 -8.79 4.56
C TYR A 7 -17.40 -9.61 3.32
N LEU A 8 -18.38 -9.99 2.48
CA LEU A 8 -18.09 -10.69 1.24
C LEU A 8 -17.21 -9.86 0.29
N GLY A 9 -17.51 -8.56 0.15
CA GLY A 9 -16.71 -7.64 -0.66
C GLY A 9 -15.25 -7.57 -0.20
N HIS A 10 -14.99 -7.49 1.11
CA HIS A 10 -13.64 -7.49 1.65
C HIS A 10 -12.92 -8.84 1.44
N LYS A 11 -13.62 -9.97 1.60
CA LYS A 11 -13.04 -11.31 1.36
C LYS A 11 -12.73 -11.58 -0.11
N MET A 12 -13.45 -10.94 -1.02
CA MET A 12 -13.27 -11.05 -2.47
C MET A 12 -12.35 -9.96 -3.05
N GLU A 13 -11.85 -9.05 -2.22
CA GLU A 13 -10.97 -7.97 -2.66
C GLU A 13 -9.70 -8.55 -3.28
N ARG A 14 -9.45 -8.24 -4.55
CA ARG A 14 -8.25 -8.71 -5.25
C ARG A 14 -7.05 -7.85 -4.86
N HIS A 15 -5.92 -8.52 -4.64
CA HIS A 15 -4.65 -7.88 -4.39
C HIS A 15 -4.20 -7.02 -5.59
N PHE A 16 -3.53 -5.91 -5.27
CA PHE A 16 -2.93 -5.05 -6.28
C PHE A 16 -1.71 -5.76 -6.89
N ASP A 17 -1.54 -5.66 -8.20
CA ASP A 17 -0.41 -6.30 -8.87
C ASP A 17 0.83 -5.39 -8.79
N GLN A 18 1.64 -5.63 -7.75
CA GLN A 18 2.87 -4.86 -7.50
C GLN A 18 3.83 -4.86 -8.70
N GLU A 19 3.86 -5.94 -9.49
CA GLU A 19 4.76 -6.06 -10.65
C GLU A 19 4.44 -5.06 -11.76
N LYS A 20 3.19 -4.59 -11.81
CA LYS A 20 2.71 -3.61 -12.78
C LYS A 20 2.80 -2.18 -12.26
N TYR A 21 3.38 -1.97 -11.08
CA TYR A 21 3.48 -0.65 -10.50
C TYR A 21 4.42 0.25 -11.30
N VAL A 22 3.92 1.42 -11.71
CA VAL A 22 4.70 2.46 -12.36
C VAL A 22 4.83 3.62 -11.38
N HIS A 23 6.07 4.03 -11.12
CA HIS A 23 6.34 5.17 -10.26
C HIS A 23 6.04 6.48 -11.00
N TYR A 24 4.98 7.17 -10.57
CA TYR A 24 4.62 8.47 -11.10
C TYR A 24 5.21 9.60 -10.23
N PRO A 25 5.74 10.68 -10.83
CA PRO A 25 6.47 11.72 -10.11
C PRO A 25 5.60 12.53 -9.13
N TYR A 26 4.27 12.48 -9.27
CA TYR A 26 3.33 13.13 -8.36
C TYR A 26 2.79 12.20 -7.27
N LEU A 27 3.10 10.90 -7.31
CA LEU A 27 2.76 9.94 -6.26
C LEU A 27 3.88 9.87 -5.23
N THR A 28 3.51 9.60 -3.98
CA THR A 28 4.48 9.36 -2.88
C THR A 28 5.51 10.49 -2.67
N VAL A 29 5.21 11.72 -3.09
CA VAL A 29 6.13 12.87 -2.98
C VAL A 29 6.45 13.17 -1.52
N ARG A 30 7.75 13.34 -1.22
CA ARG A 30 8.27 13.72 0.09
C ARG A 30 9.18 14.94 -0.02
N ASN A 31 8.64 16.11 0.31
CA ASN A 31 9.40 17.36 0.35
C ASN A 31 10.13 17.58 1.68
N LYS A 32 9.59 17.02 2.76
CA LYS A 32 10.16 17.04 4.12
C LYS A 32 9.91 15.67 4.76
N PRO A 33 10.82 15.17 5.61
CA PRO A 33 10.59 13.96 6.37
C PRO A 33 9.40 14.15 7.32
N LEU A 34 8.63 13.09 7.52
CA LEU A 34 7.54 13.04 8.48
C LEU A 34 8.09 13.09 9.92
N PRO A 35 7.35 13.65 10.89
CA PRO A 35 7.85 13.86 12.25
C PRO A 35 7.81 12.59 13.13
N TRP A 36 7.83 11.39 12.54
CA TRP A 36 7.81 10.11 13.25
C TRP A 36 8.58 9.04 12.48
N GLY A 37 8.94 7.95 13.19
CA GLY A 37 9.62 6.81 12.60
C GLY A 37 10.92 7.21 11.90
N ASP A 38 11.09 6.74 10.67
CA ASP A 38 12.22 7.07 9.79
C ASP A 38 11.96 8.31 8.91
N GLY A 39 10.81 8.96 9.07
CA GLY A 39 10.40 10.11 8.29
C GLY A 39 9.94 9.82 6.86
N ASN A 40 9.98 8.57 6.40
CA ASN A 40 9.59 8.19 5.04
C ASN A 40 8.26 7.42 4.99
N HIS A 41 7.90 6.76 6.10
CA HIS A 41 6.66 5.99 6.23
C HIS A 41 5.48 6.81 6.75
N SER A 42 4.32 6.65 6.10
CA SER A 42 3.06 7.25 6.57
C SER A 42 2.61 6.61 7.89
N LEU A 43 1.71 7.29 8.61
CA LEU A 43 1.20 6.80 9.90
C LEU A 43 0.51 5.42 9.78
N PHE A 44 -0.24 5.21 8.69
CA PHE A 44 -0.87 3.93 8.37
C PHE A 44 -0.14 3.28 7.18
N HIS A 45 1.12 2.94 7.40
CA HIS A 45 1.94 2.28 6.39
C HIS A 45 1.64 0.77 6.35
N ASN A 46 1.38 0.26 5.14
CA ASN A 46 1.32 -1.17 4.87
C ASN A 46 2.51 -1.55 3.97
N PRO A 47 3.49 -2.32 4.48
CA PRO A 47 4.69 -2.74 3.73
C PRO A 47 4.41 -3.45 2.40
N GLU A 48 3.26 -4.10 2.26
CA GLU A 48 2.85 -4.81 1.06
C GLU A 48 2.09 -3.91 0.08
N LYS A 49 1.26 -2.98 0.57
CA LYS A 49 0.36 -2.21 -0.31
C LYS A 49 0.89 -0.81 -0.64
N ASN A 50 1.74 -0.23 0.19
CA ASN A 50 2.17 1.15 0.06
C ASN A 50 3.61 1.21 -0.46
N TYR A 51 3.80 1.95 -1.54
CA TYR A 51 5.12 2.18 -2.12
C TYR A 51 5.90 3.24 -1.32
N VAL A 52 7.19 3.00 -1.11
CA VAL A 52 8.11 3.91 -0.44
C VAL A 52 9.10 4.48 -1.45
N PRO A 53 9.21 5.82 -1.60
CA PRO A 53 10.17 6.44 -2.51
C PRO A 53 11.60 5.96 -2.26
N GLY A 54 12.28 5.49 -3.32
CA GLY A 54 13.67 5.02 -3.27
C GLY A 54 13.86 3.57 -2.84
N VAL A 55 12.89 2.96 -2.15
CA VAL A 55 12.96 1.56 -1.68
C VAL A 55 12.04 0.65 -2.50
N GLY A 56 10.83 1.11 -2.81
CA GLY A 56 9.82 0.30 -3.48
C GLY A 56 8.74 -0.24 -2.53
N PHE A 57 8.16 -1.39 -2.89
CA PHE A 57 7.37 -2.18 -1.94
C PHE A 57 8.33 -2.97 -1.06
N GLU A 58 8.12 -2.92 0.25
CA GLU A 58 9.01 -3.56 1.20
C GLU A 58 8.77 -5.06 1.32
N LYS A 59 7.54 -5.50 1.05
CA LYS A 59 7.15 -6.91 1.04
C LYS A 59 6.37 -7.25 -0.23
N LYS A 60 6.56 -8.46 -0.73
CA LYS A 60 5.71 -8.99 -1.79
C LYS A 60 4.32 -9.27 -1.21
N GLN A 61 3.30 -8.84 -1.92
CA GLN A 61 1.93 -9.09 -1.51
C GLN A 61 1.63 -10.59 -1.66
N GLU A 62 1.24 -11.24 -0.56
CA GLU A 62 0.84 -12.64 -0.59
C GLU A 62 -0.47 -12.77 -1.38
N LYS A 63 -0.41 -13.50 -2.50
CA LYS A 63 -1.61 -13.81 -3.30
C LYS A 63 -2.30 -15.00 -2.64
N HIS A 64 -3.34 -14.74 -1.85
CA HIS A 64 -4.28 -15.78 -1.45
C HIS A 64 -5.01 -16.26 -2.72
N HIS A 65 -4.70 -17.50 -3.15
CA HIS A 65 -5.41 -18.20 -4.22
C HIS A 65 -6.70 -18.83 -3.69
#